data_AF-A0A1I0R1L0-F1
#
_entry.id   AF-A0A1I0R1L0-F1
#
_cell.length_a   1.000
_cell.length_b   1.000
_cell.length_c   1.000
_cell.angle_alpha   90.00
_cell.angle_beta   90.00
_cell.angle_gamma   90.00
#
_symmetry.space_group_name_H-M   'P 1'
#
loop_
_entity.id
_entity.type
_entity.pdbx_description
1 polymer ?
#
loop_
_entity_poly.entity_id
_entity_poly.type
_entity_poly.pdbx_seq_one_letter_code
_entity_poly.pdbx_strand_id
1 'polypeptide(L)'
;MKPLTADRTWIAEHLPDDIPADLIEKYCRFQGYYTEGLKVICEGDRGGFSEVYKAKDDHDLLIWEFKHVCRDIGLAMELKARPMNTPKWRYVRSHVENGLWMYLENDTFIYDTIEDTRLYWFEEYLRMVKSVLSPTQWNDEIKEYTVLMNRWYKTEHWSYDRDRMAFVEISDSRPFRSDFDDSEEPSPEQIIH
;
A
#
# COMPACT_ATOMS: atom_id res chain seq x y z
N MET A 1 4.48 11.99 -27.00
CA MET A 1 4.63 11.42 -25.64
C MET A 1 5.79 12.13 -24.95
N LYS A 2 5.60 12.62 -23.71
CA LYS A 2 6.63 13.30 -22.92
C LYS A 2 6.83 12.56 -21.60
N PRO A 3 8.05 12.47 -21.04
CA PRO A 3 8.23 11.91 -19.70
C PRO A 3 7.35 12.66 -18.70
N LEU A 4 6.70 11.91 -17.80
CA LEU A 4 5.90 12.50 -16.75
C LEU A 4 6.81 13.02 -15.63
N THR A 5 6.59 14.25 -15.22
CA THR A 5 7.31 14.90 -14.12
C THR A 5 6.31 15.64 -13.27
N ALA A 6 6.22 15.31 -11.99
CA ALA A 6 5.35 16.06 -11.10
C ALA A 6 5.96 17.38 -10.66
N ASP A 7 5.08 18.32 -10.31
CA ASP A 7 5.46 19.56 -9.64
C ASP A 7 5.94 19.26 -8.22
N ARG A 8 7.25 19.20 -8.06
CA ARG A 8 7.90 18.87 -6.78
C ARG A 8 7.56 19.86 -5.67
N THR A 9 7.45 21.14 -6.02
CA THR A 9 7.15 22.19 -5.04
C THR A 9 5.75 21.97 -4.52
N TRP A 10 4.79 21.78 -5.43
CA TRP A 10 3.41 21.51 -5.05
C TRP A 10 3.28 20.22 -4.23
N ILE A 11 3.94 19.13 -4.64
CA ILE A 11 3.94 17.88 -3.87
C ILE A 11 4.48 18.11 -2.44
N ALA A 12 5.65 18.74 -2.32
CA ALA A 12 6.27 18.95 -1.01
C ALA A 12 5.40 19.82 -0.08
N GLU A 13 4.71 20.82 -0.61
CA GLU A 13 3.79 21.69 0.15
C GLU A 13 2.54 20.97 0.68
N HIS A 14 2.16 19.85 0.07
CA HIS A 14 0.94 19.12 0.44
C HIS A 14 1.23 17.80 1.18
N LEU A 15 2.48 17.38 1.25
CA LEU A 15 2.90 16.24 2.08
C LEU A 15 3.00 16.66 3.56
N PRO A 16 2.78 15.72 4.50
CA PRO A 16 3.10 15.94 5.90
C PRO A 16 4.58 16.30 6.12
N ASP A 17 4.86 17.17 7.10
CA ASP A 17 6.22 17.67 7.39
C ASP A 17 7.22 16.58 7.83
N ASP A 18 6.72 15.43 8.27
CA ASP A 18 7.53 14.29 8.70
C ASP A 18 8.00 13.39 7.55
N ILE A 19 7.58 13.66 6.31
CA ILE A 19 8.03 12.90 5.14
C ILE A 19 9.48 13.23 4.81
N PRO A 20 10.39 12.24 4.74
CA PRO A 20 11.80 12.50 4.45
C PRO A 20 12.04 13.13 3.07
N ALA A 21 12.79 14.23 3.04
CA ALA A 21 13.07 14.99 1.81
C ALA A 21 13.79 14.15 0.73
N ASP A 22 14.62 13.18 1.12
CA ASP A 22 15.29 12.26 0.19
C ASP A 22 14.28 11.39 -0.59
N LEU A 23 13.17 11.01 0.05
CA LEU A 23 12.11 10.24 -0.61
C LEU A 23 11.33 11.12 -1.58
N ILE A 24 11.03 12.36 -1.21
CA ILE A 24 10.35 13.31 -2.10
C ILE A 24 11.18 13.53 -3.38
N GLU A 25 12.49 13.77 -3.25
CA GLU A 25 13.37 13.98 -4.40
C GLU A 25 13.42 12.75 -5.33
N LYS A 26 13.48 11.57 -4.73
CA LYS A 26 13.58 10.30 -5.44
C LYS A 26 12.30 9.98 -6.22
N TYR A 27 11.15 10.10 -5.56
CA TYR A 27 9.88 9.58 -6.08
C TYR A 27 9.06 10.58 -6.89
N CYS A 28 9.41 11.88 -6.86
CA CYS A 28 8.87 12.83 -7.83
C CYS A 28 9.47 12.68 -9.26
N ARG A 29 10.01 11.51 -9.59
CA ARG A 29 10.54 11.15 -10.92
C ARG A 29 9.80 9.90 -11.41
N PHE A 30 8.90 10.07 -12.36
CA PHE A 30 8.04 8.99 -12.82
C PHE A 30 8.72 8.18 -13.93
N GLN A 31 9.72 7.38 -13.55
CA GLN A 31 10.40 6.51 -14.50
C GLN A 31 9.40 5.52 -15.12
N GLY A 32 9.42 5.40 -16.45
CA GLY A 32 8.50 4.53 -17.19
C GLY A 32 7.10 5.12 -17.40
N TYR A 33 6.79 6.31 -16.87
CA TYR A 33 5.52 6.99 -17.17
C TYR A 33 5.72 8.18 -18.08
N TYR A 34 4.72 8.37 -18.92
CA TYR A 34 4.70 9.42 -19.91
C TYR A 34 3.30 10.00 -20.06
N THR A 35 3.22 11.19 -20.65
CA THR A 35 1.95 11.83 -20.98
C THR A 35 1.77 12.06 -22.47
N GLU A 36 0.51 11.94 -22.89
CA GLU A 36 0.00 12.38 -24.18
C GLU A 36 -1.26 13.23 -23.95
N GLY A 37 -1.05 14.54 -23.76
CA GLY A 37 -2.10 15.42 -23.23
C GLY A 37 -2.44 15.00 -21.78
N LEU A 38 -3.72 14.75 -21.51
CA LEU A 38 -4.23 14.30 -20.21
C LEU A 38 -4.18 12.78 -19.99
N LYS A 39 -3.60 12.03 -20.94
CA LYS A 39 -3.43 10.58 -20.81
C LYS A 39 -2.10 10.27 -20.16
N VAL A 40 -2.12 9.40 -19.17
CA VAL A 40 -0.92 8.79 -18.61
C VAL A 40 -0.71 7.42 -19.25
N ILE A 41 0.50 7.23 -19.75
CA ILE A 41 0.93 6.03 -20.44
C ILE A 41 2.11 5.46 -19.65
N CYS A 42 2.03 4.17 -19.32
CA CYS A 42 3.10 3.44 -18.66
C CYS A 42 3.78 2.51 -19.67
N GLU A 43 5.11 2.51 -19.66
CA GLU A 43 5.95 1.52 -20.33
C GLU A 43 6.09 0.31 -19.39
N GLY A 44 5.42 -0.80 -19.75
CA GLY A 44 5.51 -2.03 -18.98
C GLY A 44 6.85 -2.72 -19.13
N ASP A 45 7.17 -3.61 -18.18
CA ASP A 45 8.45 -4.35 -18.09
C ASP A 45 8.82 -5.17 -19.34
N ARG A 46 7.87 -5.38 -20.26
CA ARG A 46 8.07 -6.08 -21.54
C ARG A 46 8.08 -5.15 -22.76
N GLY A 47 8.26 -3.84 -22.56
CA GLY A 47 8.40 -2.82 -23.62
C GLY A 47 7.10 -2.39 -24.29
N GLY A 48 5.94 -2.72 -23.70
CA GLY A 48 4.63 -2.31 -24.22
C GLY A 48 4.13 -1.03 -23.53
N PHE A 49 3.64 -0.08 -24.30
CA PHE A 49 2.99 1.12 -23.77
C PHE A 49 1.49 0.86 -23.53
N SER A 50 1.00 1.18 -22.34
CA SER A 50 -0.41 1.04 -21.98
C SER A 50 -0.94 2.33 -21.37
N GLU A 51 -2.12 2.77 -21.81
CA GLU A 51 -2.86 3.83 -21.12
C GLU A 51 -3.29 3.30 -19.74
N VAL A 52 -2.78 3.91 -18.67
CA VAL A 52 -3.08 3.53 -17.28
C VAL A 52 -4.06 4.49 -16.63
N TYR A 53 -4.18 5.70 -17.17
CA TYR A 53 -5.08 6.71 -16.65
C TYR A 53 -5.36 7.79 -17.70
N LYS A 54 -6.55 8.40 -17.63
CA LYS A 54 -6.93 9.55 -18.45
C LYS A 54 -7.59 10.59 -17.55
N ALA A 55 -6.85 11.66 -17.27
CA ALA A 55 -7.32 12.77 -16.46
C ALA A 55 -8.43 13.56 -17.17
N LYS A 56 -9.33 14.13 -16.38
CA LYS A 56 -10.40 15.01 -16.85
C LYS A 56 -9.87 16.40 -17.19
N ASP A 57 -8.90 16.87 -16.41
CA ASP A 57 -8.24 18.16 -16.52
C ASP A 57 -6.84 18.09 -15.87
N ASP A 58 -6.11 19.20 -15.89
CA ASP A 58 -4.75 19.28 -15.35
C ASP A 58 -4.72 19.09 -13.82
N HIS A 59 -5.78 19.46 -13.11
CA HIS A 59 -5.84 19.29 -11.65
C HIS A 59 -6.06 17.81 -11.28
N ASP A 60 -6.91 17.10 -12.00
CA ASP A 60 -7.11 15.66 -11.88
C ASP A 60 -5.81 14.89 -12.19
N LEU A 61 -5.04 15.34 -13.18
CA LEU A 61 -3.71 14.79 -13.46
C LEU A 61 -2.73 15.04 -12.29
N LEU A 62 -2.71 16.25 -11.73
CA LEU A 62 -1.86 16.59 -10.58
C LEU A 62 -2.21 15.76 -9.33
N ILE A 63 -3.50 15.53 -9.07
CA ILE A 63 -3.95 14.63 -7.99
C ILE A 63 -3.47 13.20 -8.26
N TRP A 64 -3.59 12.72 -9.50
CA TRP A 64 -3.11 11.38 -9.86
C TRP A 64 -1.60 11.24 -9.61
N GLU A 65 -0.81 12.24 -10.01
CA GLU A 65 0.63 12.30 -9.74
C GLU A 65 0.93 12.26 -8.24
N PHE A 66 0.22 13.09 -7.45
CA PHE A 66 0.39 13.13 -6.00
C PHE A 66 0.14 11.78 -5.34
N LYS A 67 -0.98 11.13 -5.69
CA LYS A 67 -1.33 9.80 -5.19
C LYS A 67 -0.24 8.78 -5.53
N HIS A 68 0.29 8.84 -6.75
CA HIS A 68 1.36 7.96 -7.18
C HIS A 68 2.64 8.15 -6.34
N VAL A 69 3.06 9.39 -6.11
CA VAL A 69 4.21 9.70 -5.26
C VAL A 69 3.98 9.26 -3.82
N CYS A 70 2.79 9.51 -3.26
CA CYS A 70 2.44 9.06 -1.91
C CYS A 70 2.54 7.53 -1.77
N ARG A 71 2.08 6.78 -2.77
CA ARG A 71 2.19 5.31 -2.77
C ARG A 71 3.64 4.86 -2.72
N ASP A 72 4.50 5.43 -3.58
CA ASP A 72 5.90 5.04 -3.66
C ASP A 72 6.70 5.45 -2.40
N ILE A 73 6.40 6.62 -1.85
CA ILE A 73 6.96 7.06 -0.55
C ILE A 73 6.52 6.11 0.56
N GLY A 74 5.22 5.78 0.64
CA GLY A 74 4.69 4.85 1.64
C GLY A 74 5.37 3.48 1.59
N LEU A 75 5.54 2.93 0.38
CA LEU A 75 6.28 1.68 0.15
C LEU A 75 7.75 1.79 0.61
N ALA A 76 8.42 2.89 0.30
CA ALA A 76 9.80 3.10 0.71
C ALA A 76 9.95 3.25 2.24
N MET A 77 8.97 3.87 2.90
CA MET A 77 8.92 3.99 4.35
C MET A 77 8.65 2.64 5.01
N GLU A 78 7.75 1.82 4.45
CA GLU A 78 7.49 0.46 4.93
C GLU A 78 8.77 -0.37 4.96
N LEU A 79 9.53 -0.37 3.87
CA LEU A 79 10.79 -1.12 3.79
C LEU A 79 11.80 -0.70 4.87
N LYS A 80 11.87 0.61 5.18
CA LYS A 80 12.73 1.14 6.24
C LYS A 80 12.20 0.76 7.63
N ALA A 81 10.89 0.71 7.82
CA ALA A 81 10.25 0.47 9.11
C ALA A 81 10.02 -1.02 9.43
N ARG A 82 10.07 -1.91 8.43
CA ARG A 82 9.72 -3.33 8.55
C ARG A 82 10.34 -4.02 9.77
N PRO A 83 11.66 -3.92 10.04
CA PRO A 83 12.25 -4.58 11.21
C PRO A 83 11.64 -4.17 12.56
N MET A 84 11.17 -2.92 12.66
CA MET A 84 10.52 -2.40 13.88
C MET A 84 9.04 -2.78 13.95
N ASN A 85 8.40 -3.06 12.82
CA ASN A 85 6.99 -3.43 12.74
C ASN A 85 6.77 -4.95 12.82
N THR A 86 7.75 -5.76 12.42
CA THR A 86 7.65 -7.23 12.45
C THR A 86 7.17 -7.79 13.81
N PRO A 87 7.64 -7.30 14.98
CA PRO A 87 7.15 -7.78 16.28
C PRO A 87 5.69 -7.48 16.59
N LYS A 88 5.01 -6.63 15.80
CA LYS A 88 3.58 -6.33 16.00
C LYS A 88 2.68 -7.48 15.53
N TRP A 89 3.18 -8.35 14.67
CA TRP A 89 2.41 -9.42 14.06
C TRP A 89 2.59 -10.71 14.85
N ARG A 90 1.55 -11.51 15.00
CA ARG A 90 1.68 -12.83 15.59
C ARG A 90 2.49 -13.76 14.72
N TYR A 91 2.22 -13.81 13.41
CA TYR A 91 2.87 -14.75 12.51
C TYR A 91 3.73 -14.03 11.48
N VAL A 92 5.03 -14.36 11.42
CA VAL A 92 5.99 -13.73 10.50
C VAL A 92 6.55 -14.78 9.54
N ARG A 93 6.54 -14.48 8.23
CA ARG A 93 7.10 -15.39 7.22
C ARG A 93 8.58 -15.62 7.45
N SER A 94 8.98 -16.88 7.60
CA SER A 94 10.37 -17.28 7.81
C SER A 94 11.02 -17.72 6.49
N HIS A 95 10.55 -18.85 5.95
CA HIS A 95 11.12 -19.49 4.77
C HIS A 95 10.10 -20.42 4.13
N VAL A 96 10.47 -21.04 3.01
CA VAL A 96 9.63 -22.02 2.30
C VAL A 96 10.17 -23.43 2.52
N GLU A 97 9.31 -24.35 2.97
CA GLU A 97 9.60 -25.78 3.10
C GLU A 97 8.53 -26.58 2.34
N ASN A 98 8.95 -27.52 1.47
CA ASN A 98 8.03 -28.34 0.66
C ASN A 98 6.98 -27.53 -0.14
N GLY A 99 7.32 -26.30 -0.55
CA GLY A 99 6.41 -25.41 -1.29
C GLY A 99 5.38 -24.69 -0.42
N LEU A 100 5.53 -24.72 0.90
CA LEU A 100 4.71 -24.02 1.89
C LEU A 100 5.55 -22.96 2.62
N TRP A 101 4.96 -21.80 2.91
CA TRP A 101 5.59 -20.86 3.84
C TRP A 101 5.53 -21.41 5.26
N MET A 102 6.62 -21.24 5.99
CA MET A 102 6.75 -21.52 7.41
C MET A 102 6.80 -20.19 8.17
N TYR A 103 6.20 -20.16 9.35
CA TYR A 103 5.96 -18.93 10.11
C TYR A 103 6.58 -19.02 11.50
N LEU A 104 7.30 -17.96 11.90
CA LEU A 104 7.65 -17.75 13.29
C LEU A 104 6.43 -17.19 14.03
N GLU A 105 6.15 -17.71 15.21
CA GLU A 105 5.12 -17.17 16.11
C GLU A 105 5.76 -16.23 17.15
N ASN A 106 5.24 -15.02 17.25
CA ASN A 106 5.61 -14.08 18.31
C ASN A 106 4.69 -14.28 19.52
N ASP A 107 5.28 -14.39 20.71
CA ASP A 107 4.53 -14.52 21.97
C ASP A 107 3.86 -13.21 22.41
N THR A 108 4.31 -12.06 21.89
CA THR A 108 3.76 -10.73 22.18
C THR A 108 3.54 -10.00 20.87
N PHE A 109 2.29 -9.67 20.59
CA PHE A 109 1.86 -9.06 19.32
C PHE A 109 0.73 -8.05 19.54
N ILE A 110 0.48 -7.24 18.52
CA ILE A 110 -0.65 -6.32 18.42
C ILE A 110 -1.74 -6.92 17.51
N TYR A 111 -1.32 -7.56 16.43
CA TYR A 111 -2.18 -8.11 15.38
C TYR A 111 -2.13 -9.64 15.41
N ASP A 112 -3.29 -10.28 15.61
CA ASP A 112 -3.46 -11.73 15.66
C ASP A 112 -3.56 -12.34 14.24
N THR A 113 -2.60 -12.02 13.38
CA THR A 113 -2.59 -12.43 11.97
C THR A 113 -1.17 -12.53 11.40
N ILE A 114 -1.06 -12.88 10.11
CA ILE A 114 0.20 -12.89 9.38
C ILE A 114 0.67 -11.47 9.07
N GLU A 115 1.98 -11.24 9.17
CA GLU A 115 2.64 -10.03 8.68
C GLU A 115 2.17 -9.64 7.27
N ASP A 116 1.42 -8.54 7.22
CA ASP A 116 0.94 -7.92 6.00
C ASP A 116 1.64 -6.58 5.79
N THR A 117 2.70 -6.61 4.98
CA THR A 117 3.48 -5.41 4.64
C THR A 117 2.61 -4.33 3.99
N ARG A 118 1.42 -4.66 3.46
CA ARG A 118 0.49 -3.68 2.88
C ARG A 118 -0.05 -2.71 3.92
N LEU A 119 -0.29 -3.18 5.15
CA LEU A 119 -0.89 -2.40 6.23
C LEU A 119 -0.18 -1.05 6.39
N TYR A 120 1.13 -1.08 6.59
CA TYR A 120 1.92 0.14 6.85
C TYR A 120 1.82 1.14 5.70
N TRP A 121 2.10 0.72 4.47
CA TRP A 121 2.15 1.69 3.37
C TRP A 121 0.77 2.13 2.91
N PHE A 122 -0.27 1.32 3.13
CA PHE A 122 -1.66 1.75 2.94
C PHE A 122 -2.05 2.86 3.93
N GLU A 123 -1.71 2.71 5.21
CA GLU A 123 -1.97 3.74 6.23
C GLU A 123 -1.23 5.04 5.92
N GLU A 124 0.08 4.94 5.61
CA GLU A 124 0.87 6.11 5.21
C GLU A 124 0.32 6.78 3.94
N TYR A 125 -0.05 5.98 2.94
CA TYR A 125 -0.69 6.49 1.73
C TYR A 125 -1.97 7.27 2.05
N LEU A 126 -2.90 6.66 2.81
CA LEU A 126 -4.18 7.28 3.18
C LEU A 126 -4.00 8.54 4.02
N ARG A 127 -2.97 8.57 4.88
CA ARG A 127 -2.58 9.74 5.66
C ARG A 127 -2.09 10.88 4.74
N MET A 128 -1.20 10.58 3.80
CA MET A 128 -0.62 11.58 2.90
C MET A 128 -1.66 12.15 1.91
N VAL A 129 -2.48 11.31 1.27
CA VAL A 129 -3.45 11.78 0.26
C VAL A 129 -4.61 12.58 0.83
N LYS A 130 -4.85 12.50 2.14
CA LYS A 130 -5.95 13.23 2.81
C LYS A 130 -5.87 14.75 2.60
N SER A 131 -4.68 15.33 2.48
CA SER A 131 -4.49 16.79 2.38
C SER A 131 -5.01 17.39 1.06
N VAL A 132 -5.00 16.59 -0.02
CA VAL A 132 -5.35 17.06 -1.38
C VAL A 132 -6.73 16.59 -1.83
N LEU A 133 -7.32 15.61 -1.15
CA LEU A 133 -8.59 15.03 -1.52
C LEU A 133 -9.75 15.67 -0.76
N SER A 134 -10.89 15.85 -1.43
CA SER A 134 -12.15 16.15 -0.75
C SER A 134 -12.54 15.00 0.19
N PRO A 135 -13.37 15.26 1.22
CA PRO A 135 -13.83 14.21 2.13
C PRO A 135 -14.48 13.02 1.42
N THR A 136 -15.19 13.25 0.32
CA THR A 136 -15.80 12.18 -0.49
C THR A 136 -14.73 11.34 -1.18
N GLN A 137 -13.77 11.98 -1.86
CA GLN A 137 -12.68 11.28 -2.55
C GLN A 137 -11.84 10.48 -1.57
N TRP A 138 -11.49 11.05 -0.41
CA TRP A 138 -10.73 10.34 0.61
C TRP A 138 -11.50 9.14 1.18
N ASN A 139 -12.81 9.26 1.37
CA ASN A 139 -13.64 8.11 1.76
C ASN A 139 -13.68 7.02 0.69
N ASP A 140 -13.61 7.38 -0.59
CA ASP A 140 -13.55 6.40 -1.67
C ASP A 140 -12.18 5.69 -1.71
N GLU A 141 -11.08 6.41 -1.44
CA GLU A 141 -9.76 5.77 -1.22
C GLU A 141 -9.80 4.80 -0.04
N ILE A 142 -10.36 5.22 1.11
CA ILE A 142 -10.45 4.35 2.29
C ILE A 142 -11.22 3.07 1.94
N LYS A 143 -12.35 3.17 1.22
CA LYS A 143 -13.11 1.98 0.79
C LYS A 143 -12.28 1.08 -0.11
N GLU A 144 -11.63 1.63 -1.13
CA GLU A 144 -10.77 0.88 -2.05
C GLU A 144 -9.67 0.13 -1.30
N TYR A 145 -8.95 0.82 -0.43
CA TYR A 145 -7.85 0.25 0.34
C TYR A 145 -8.34 -0.75 1.41
N THR A 146 -9.54 -0.56 1.97
CA THR A 146 -10.19 -1.55 2.84
C THR A 146 -10.53 -2.83 2.07
N VAL A 147 -11.06 -2.72 0.85
CA VAL A 147 -11.30 -3.88 -0.02
C VAL A 147 -9.98 -4.59 -0.34
N LEU A 148 -8.93 -3.83 -0.66
CA LEU A 148 -7.62 -4.41 -0.95
C LEU A 148 -7.02 -5.14 0.27
N MET A 149 -7.11 -4.57 1.48
CA MET A 149 -6.65 -5.24 2.71
C MET A 149 -7.38 -6.57 2.93
N ASN A 150 -8.69 -6.56 2.75
CA ASN A 150 -9.56 -7.72 2.95
C ASN A 150 -9.60 -8.71 1.78
N ARG A 151 -8.90 -8.43 0.67
CA ARG A 151 -8.91 -9.30 -0.53
C ARG A 151 -8.60 -10.76 -0.20
N TRP A 152 -7.69 -10.98 0.75
CA TRP A 152 -7.22 -12.31 1.13
C TRP A 152 -7.99 -12.92 2.30
N TYR A 153 -9.13 -12.37 2.71
CA TYR A 153 -9.88 -12.86 3.87
C TYR A 153 -11.28 -13.29 3.45
N LYS A 154 -11.74 -14.41 4.02
CA LYS A 154 -13.10 -14.92 3.78
C LYS A 154 -14.17 -14.06 4.45
N THR A 155 -13.84 -13.53 5.62
CA THR A 155 -14.66 -12.57 6.36
C THR A 155 -13.87 -11.28 6.49
N GLU A 156 -14.56 -10.13 6.52
CA GLU A 156 -13.89 -8.86 6.75
C GLU A 156 -13.09 -8.90 8.06
N HIS A 157 -11.80 -8.65 7.94
CA HIS A 157 -10.81 -8.73 9.00
C HIS A 157 -10.23 -7.35 9.34
N TRP A 158 -10.07 -6.49 8.34
CA TRP A 158 -9.57 -5.13 8.50
C TRP A 158 -10.68 -4.11 8.35
N SER A 159 -10.78 -3.17 9.29
CA SER A 159 -11.56 -1.94 9.14
C SER A 159 -10.69 -0.72 9.33
N TYR A 160 -11.01 0.39 8.69
CA TYR A 160 -10.24 1.63 8.82
C TYR A 160 -10.86 2.57 9.87
N ASP A 161 -10.12 2.82 10.94
CA ASP A 161 -10.44 3.82 11.96
C ASP A 161 -9.97 5.20 11.48
N ARG A 162 -10.93 6.09 11.22
CA ARG A 162 -10.68 7.44 10.67
C ARG A 162 -10.05 8.38 11.67
N ASP A 163 -10.33 8.20 12.95
CA ASP A 163 -9.83 9.06 14.02
C ASP A 163 -8.37 8.72 14.31
N ARG A 164 -8.04 7.42 14.27
CA ARG A 164 -6.67 6.93 14.43
C ARG A 164 -5.86 6.98 13.14
N MET A 165 -6.51 7.10 11.99
CA MET A 165 -5.91 6.99 10.65
C MET A 165 -5.13 5.68 10.48
N ALA A 166 -5.74 4.57 10.90
CA ALA A 166 -5.12 3.25 10.93
C ALA A 166 -6.16 2.16 10.69
N PHE A 167 -5.72 1.02 10.15
CA PHE A 167 -6.54 -0.19 10.14
C PHE A 167 -6.49 -0.89 11.50
N VAL A 168 -7.63 -1.49 11.84
CA VAL A 168 -7.81 -2.28 13.05
C VAL A 168 -8.35 -3.65 12.68
N GLU A 169 -7.90 -4.67 13.39
CA GLU A 169 -8.49 -6.01 13.31
C GLU A 169 -9.89 -6.00 13.93
N ILE A 170 -10.85 -6.57 13.21
CA ILE A 170 -12.26 -6.66 13.63
C ILE A 170 -12.78 -8.10 13.67
N SER A 171 -11.97 -9.08 13.29
CA SER A 171 -12.32 -10.50 13.37
C SER A 171 -11.08 -11.37 13.52
N ASP A 172 -11.26 -12.63 13.90
CA ASP A 172 -10.18 -13.62 14.00
C ASP A 172 -9.99 -14.39 12.68
N SER A 173 -10.53 -13.88 11.56
CA SER A 173 -10.38 -14.53 10.24
C SER A 173 -8.91 -14.54 9.84
N ARG A 174 -8.46 -15.67 9.32
CA ARG A 174 -7.11 -15.79 8.75
C ARG A 174 -7.12 -15.52 7.25
N PRO A 175 -5.99 -15.07 6.67
CA PRO A 175 -5.89 -14.93 5.24
C PRO A 175 -5.91 -16.30 4.56
N PHE A 176 -6.47 -16.39 3.36
CA PHE A 176 -6.39 -17.58 2.54
C PHE A 176 -5.06 -17.68 1.81
N ARG A 177 -4.63 -18.90 1.55
CA ARG A 177 -3.29 -19.24 1.05
C ARG A 177 -3.00 -18.70 -0.35
N SER A 178 -3.96 -18.74 -1.26
CA SER A 178 -3.77 -18.22 -2.64
C SER A 178 -5.08 -17.94 -3.38
N ASP A 179 -5.01 -17.30 -4.56
CA ASP A 179 -6.20 -17.03 -5.39
C ASP A 179 -6.94 -18.33 -5.80
N PHE A 180 -6.29 -19.50 -5.66
CA PHE A 180 -6.82 -20.82 -6.04
C PHE A 180 -7.02 -21.77 -4.85
N ASP A 181 -6.71 -21.32 -3.63
CA ASP A 181 -6.76 -22.13 -2.40
C ASP A 181 -7.31 -21.26 -1.27
N ASP A 182 -8.56 -21.51 -0.89
CA ASP A 182 -9.29 -20.77 0.15
C ASP A 182 -9.02 -21.30 1.57
N SER A 183 -8.08 -22.24 1.73
CA SER A 183 -7.62 -22.67 3.05
C SER A 183 -6.91 -21.53 3.79
N GLU A 184 -7.20 -21.42 5.08
CA GLU A 184 -6.61 -20.41 5.97
C GLU A 184 -5.14 -20.69 6.26
N GLU A 185 -4.33 -19.64 6.31
CA GLU A 185 -2.90 -19.67 6.59
C GLU A 185 -2.57 -18.77 7.81
N PRO A 186 -1.67 -19.16 8.72
CA PRO A 186 -0.93 -20.43 8.76
C PRO A 186 -1.78 -21.59 9.30
N SER A 187 -1.54 -22.80 8.79
CA SER A 187 -1.98 -24.03 9.45
C SER A 187 -1.07 -24.35 10.65
N PRO A 188 -1.52 -25.17 11.63
CA PRO A 188 -0.68 -25.57 12.76
C PRO A 188 0.65 -26.21 12.38
N GLU A 189 0.71 -26.92 11.24
CA GLU A 189 1.96 -27.57 10.80
C GLU A 189 2.98 -26.57 10.23
N GLN A 190 2.56 -25.35 9.89
CA GLN A 190 3.41 -24.30 9.33
C GLN A 190 4.03 -23.41 10.41
N ILE A 191 3.70 -23.61 11.68
CA ILE A 191 4.16 -22.76 12.79
C ILE A 191 5.43 -23.35 13.40
N ILE A 192 6.46 -22.50 13.51
CA ILE A 192 7.74 -22.80 14.14
C ILE A 192 7.70 -22.25 15.57
N HIS A 193 7.86 -23.14 16.54
CA HIS A 193 7.99 -22.82 17.97
C HIS A 193 9.46 -22.85 18.42
#